data_AF-A0A2W5YEA7-F1
#
_entry.id   AF-A0A2W5YEA7-F1
#
_cell.length_a   1.000
_cell.length_b   1.000
_cell.length_c   1.000
_cell.angle_alpha   90.00
_cell.angle_beta   90.00
_cell.angle_gamma   90.00
#
_symmetry.space_group_name_H-M   'P 1'
#
loop_
_entity.id
_entity.type
_entity.pdbx_description
1 polymer ?
#
loop_
_entity_poly.entity_id
_entity_poly.type
_entity_poly.pdbx_seq_one_letter_code
_entity_poly.pdbx_strand_id
1 'polypeptide(L)'
;MAAAGFNAATDGGVASLGQAEAAAGLNGMVWVPAYDNRSCQQTMSDAAIVAVVTDNVRSGYGGLTYQIGDEPTANGCAAAPVYSHLTGLVHSADPRAQTWVADDQFNDPDTGHWPAGLPMNGTVDVLAFDVYPCQSGPCDYGMIDQAVNRIHQAGVAKWEFILQDFNASSWRWPSPAELRTQFEHWQHQGASGYWIFAWDYQDGNLADQAGHVAALQWINRQPV
;
A
#
# COMPACT_ATOMS: atom_id res chain seq x y z
N MET A 1 -8.83 -8.73 11.31
CA MET A 1 -7.80 -7.66 11.28
C MET A 1 -7.47 -7.14 12.68
N ALA A 2 -8.37 -6.45 13.39
CA ALA A 2 -8.07 -5.84 14.70
C ALA A 2 -7.50 -6.83 15.75
N ALA A 3 -8.06 -8.05 15.83
CA ALA A 3 -7.55 -9.09 16.73
C ALA A 3 -6.12 -9.59 16.38
N ALA A 4 -5.67 -9.36 15.15
CA ALA A 4 -4.29 -9.63 14.72
C ALA A 4 -3.35 -8.44 15.00
N GLY A 5 -3.86 -7.31 15.51
CA GLY A 5 -3.10 -6.13 15.89
C GLY A 5 -3.14 -4.97 14.88
N PHE A 6 -3.85 -5.11 13.76
CA PHE A 6 -3.99 -4.03 12.78
C PHE A 6 -4.89 -2.91 13.28
N ASN A 7 -4.58 -1.69 12.87
CA ASN A 7 -5.33 -0.47 13.16
C ASN A 7 -5.88 0.22 11.90
N ALA A 8 -5.70 -0.37 10.71
CA ALA A 8 -6.18 0.16 9.45
C ALA A 8 -6.56 -0.97 8.48
N ALA A 9 -7.41 -0.65 7.51
CA ALA A 9 -7.81 -1.53 6.42
C ALA A 9 -8.06 -0.69 5.15
N THR A 10 -7.85 -1.33 4.00
CA THR A 10 -8.34 -0.84 2.70
C THR A 10 -9.81 -1.22 2.59
N ASP A 11 -10.65 -0.37 2.00
CA ASP A 11 -12.12 -0.46 1.89
C ASP A 11 -12.90 0.54 2.75
N GLY A 12 -12.22 1.60 3.19
CA GLY A 12 -12.83 2.66 3.98
C GLY A 12 -13.74 3.61 3.22
N GLY A 13 -14.34 4.50 3.99
CA GLY A 13 -15.20 5.58 3.51
C GLY A 13 -16.68 5.22 3.45
N VAL A 14 -17.50 6.25 3.20
CA VAL A 14 -18.97 6.19 3.25
C VAL A 14 -19.60 5.29 2.20
N ALA A 15 -18.92 5.10 1.07
CA ALA A 15 -19.40 4.28 -0.04
C ALA A 15 -19.04 2.79 0.11
N SER A 16 -18.30 2.43 1.17
CA SER A 16 -17.77 1.08 1.39
C SER A 16 -17.91 0.67 2.87
N LEU A 17 -16.88 0.07 3.47
CA LEU A 17 -16.90 -0.55 4.79
C LEU A 17 -16.54 0.42 5.93
N GLY A 18 -16.40 1.72 5.66
CA GLY A 18 -15.88 2.69 6.65
C GLY A 18 -16.62 2.70 8.00
N GLN A 19 -17.95 2.50 8.01
CA GLN A 19 -18.70 2.38 9.27
C GLN A 19 -18.37 1.10 10.03
N ALA A 20 -18.23 -0.03 9.33
CA ALA A 20 -17.90 -1.32 9.93
C ALA A 20 -16.46 -1.33 10.46
N GLU A 21 -15.52 -0.76 9.71
CA GLU A 21 -14.13 -0.57 10.12
C GLU A 21 -14.02 0.30 11.37
N ALA A 22 -14.68 1.47 11.37
CA ALA A 22 -14.70 2.35 12.54
C ALA A 22 -15.31 1.65 13.77
N ALA A 23 -16.38 0.86 13.60
CA ALA A 23 -16.96 0.07 14.67
C ALA A 23 -16.01 -1.03 15.18
N ALA A 24 -15.11 -1.54 14.33
CA ALA A 24 -14.06 -2.48 14.68
C ALA A 24 -12.76 -1.81 15.20
N GLY A 25 -12.73 -0.47 15.29
CA GLY A 25 -11.55 0.29 15.72
C GLY A 25 -10.44 0.38 14.68
N LEU A 26 -10.78 0.23 13.39
CA LEU A 26 -9.87 0.36 12.26
C LEU A 26 -10.04 1.72 11.57
N ASN A 27 -8.93 2.31 11.16
CA ASN A 27 -8.91 3.46 10.26
C ASN A 27 -9.10 2.97 8.82
N GLY A 28 -10.17 3.41 8.17
CA GLY A 28 -10.44 3.07 6.78
C GLY A 28 -9.63 3.91 5.79
N MET A 29 -8.94 3.27 4.87
CA MET A 29 -8.36 3.91 3.68
C MET A 29 -9.35 3.80 2.51
N VAL A 30 -9.70 4.94 1.91
CA VAL A 30 -10.71 5.00 0.84
C VAL A 30 -10.06 4.72 -0.51
N TRP A 31 -10.54 3.71 -1.22
CA TRP A 31 -10.13 3.46 -2.61
C TRP A 31 -10.75 4.49 -3.56
N VAL A 32 -9.93 5.10 -4.41
CA VAL A 32 -10.34 6.03 -5.46
C VAL A 32 -9.82 5.50 -6.80
N PRO A 33 -10.66 4.80 -7.59
CA PRO A 33 -10.26 4.21 -8.87
C PRO A 33 -10.17 5.28 -9.97
N ALA A 34 -9.28 6.26 -9.78
CA ALA A 34 -9.14 7.44 -10.64
C ALA A 34 -8.08 7.29 -11.74
N TYR A 35 -7.33 6.18 -11.78
CA TYR A 35 -6.33 5.91 -12.80
C TYR A 35 -6.34 4.43 -13.22
N ASP A 36 -6.20 4.19 -14.52
CA ASP A 36 -5.97 2.86 -15.09
C ASP A 36 -4.54 2.78 -15.61
N ASN A 37 -3.74 1.95 -14.94
CA ASN A 37 -2.32 1.75 -15.26
C ASN A 37 -2.11 0.94 -16.56
N ARG A 38 -3.15 0.38 -17.19
CA ARG A 38 -3.04 -0.32 -18.49
C ARG A 38 -3.25 0.62 -19.66
N SER A 39 -4.23 1.51 -19.56
CA SER A 39 -4.50 2.54 -20.57
C SER A 39 -3.69 3.82 -20.35
N CYS A 40 -3.05 3.96 -19.19
CA CYS A 40 -2.35 5.16 -18.72
C CYS A 40 -3.25 6.40 -18.69
N GLN A 41 -4.52 6.23 -18.31
CA GLN A 41 -5.53 7.30 -18.35
C GLN A 41 -6.22 7.50 -17.01
N GLN A 42 -6.58 8.75 -16.73
CA GLN A 42 -7.49 9.09 -15.65
C GLN A 42 -8.90 8.57 -15.98
N THR A 43 -9.50 7.81 -15.07
CA THR A 43 -10.78 7.12 -15.25
C THR A 43 -11.97 7.84 -14.62
N MET A 44 -11.71 8.73 -13.65
CA MET A 44 -12.71 9.55 -12.98
C MET A 44 -12.56 11.01 -13.40
N SER A 45 -13.66 11.77 -13.49
CA SER A 45 -13.55 13.23 -13.65
C SER A 45 -13.08 13.88 -12.35
N ASP A 46 -12.43 15.05 -12.46
CA ASP A 46 -12.00 15.83 -11.29
C ASP A 46 -13.16 16.08 -10.31
N ALA A 47 -14.34 16.41 -10.83
CA ALA A 47 -15.54 16.63 -10.03
C ALA A 47 -16.00 15.37 -9.28
N ALA A 48 -15.86 14.18 -9.88
CA ALA A 48 -16.20 12.92 -9.22
C ALA A 48 -15.22 12.60 -8.08
N ILE A 49 -13.94 12.90 -8.25
CA ILE A 49 -12.91 12.70 -7.21
C ILE A 49 -13.17 13.64 -6.03
N VAL A 50 -13.41 14.92 -6.29
CA VAL A 50 -13.78 15.91 -5.27
C VAL A 50 -15.07 15.50 -4.54
N ALA A 51 -16.04 14.93 -5.24
CA ALA A 51 -17.28 14.46 -4.62
C ALA A 51 -17.05 13.32 -3.62
N VAL A 52 -16.23 12.31 -3.96
CA VAL A 52 -15.88 11.21 -3.05
C VAL A 52 -15.27 11.74 -1.75
N VAL A 53 -14.34 12.70 -1.84
CA VAL A 53 -13.73 13.30 -0.65
C VAL A 53 -14.74 14.12 0.15
N THR A 54 -15.52 14.97 -0.53
CA THR A 54 -16.54 15.82 0.08
C THR A 54 -17.61 15.02 0.82
N ASP A 55 -18.04 13.88 0.29
CA ASP A 55 -19.06 13.03 0.91
C ASP A 55 -18.56 12.39 2.22
N ASN A 56 -17.29 12.01 2.28
CA ASN A 56 -16.65 11.56 3.52
C ASN A 56 -16.56 12.69 4.55
N VAL A 57 -16.12 13.89 4.14
CA VAL A 57 -16.06 15.08 5.02
C VAL A 57 -17.43 15.40 5.60
N ARG A 58 -18.48 15.44 4.76
CA ARG A 58 -19.86 15.72 5.19
C ARG A 58 -20.41 14.68 6.17
N SER A 59 -19.91 13.46 6.08
CA SER A 59 -20.29 12.35 6.97
C SER A 59 -19.45 12.29 8.24
N GLY A 60 -18.60 13.30 8.49
CA GLY A 60 -17.77 13.41 9.70
C GLY A 60 -16.42 12.72 9.61
N TYR A 61 -16.06 12.15 8.45
CA TYR A 61 -14.78 11.48 8.21
C TYR A 61 -13.79 12.37 7.46
N GLY A 62 -13.58 13.60 7.93
CA GLY A 62 -12.54 14.44 7.36
C GLY A 62 -11.15 14.06 7.89
N GLY A 63 -10.14 14.12 7.04
CA GLY A 63 -8.75 13.72 7.32
C GLY A 63 -8.45 12.25 7.03
N LEU A 64 -9.28 11.58 6.23
CA LEU A 64 -9.01 10.20 5.81
C LEU A 64 -7.81 10.11 4.87
N THR A 65 -7.29 8.89 4.74
CA THR A 65 -6.32 8.53 3.70
C THR A 65 -7.07 7.99 2.48
N TYR A 66 -6.66 8.40 1.30
CA TYR A 66 -7.22 7.98 0.01
C TYR A 66 -6.16 7.22 -0.76
N GLN A 67 -6.39 5.93 -1.00
CA GLN A 67 -5.63 5.14 -1.94
C GLN A 67 -6.05 5.57 -3.35
N ILE A 68 -5.21 6.36 -4.02
CA ILE A 68 -5.52 6.92 -5.34
C ILE A 68 -4.87 6.13 -6.48
N GLY A 69 -4.07 5.11 -6.14
CA GLY A 69 -3.39 4.26 -7.10
C GLY A 69 -2.90 2.94 -6.52
N ASP A 70 -2.74 2.01 -7.44
CA ASP A 70 -2.19 0.68 -7.24
C ASP A 70 -1.27 0.41 -8.44
N GLU A 71 0.02 0.22 -8.18
CA GLU A 71 1.06 -0.12 -9.14
C GLU A 71 1.10 0.84 -10.37
N PRO A 72 1.27 2.17 -10.17
CA PRO A 72 1.11 3.16 -11.23
C PRO A 72 2.14 3.03 -12.36
N THR A 73 3.28 2.39 -12.09
CA THR A 73 4.41 2.27 -13.01
C THR A 73 4.53 0.90 -13.69
N ALA A 74 3.76 -0.11 -13.26
CA ALA A 74 3.87 -1.50 -13.71
C ALA A 74 3.89 -1.66 -15.25
N ASN A 75 3.11 -0.85 -15.98
CA ASN A 75 2.99 -0.94 -17.44
C ASN A 75 3.73 0.19 -18.19
N GLY A 76 4.72 0.83 -17.56
CA GLY A 76 5.54 1.87 -18.20
C GLY A 76 4.86 3.23 -18.38
N CYS A 77 3.77 3.49 -17.62
CA CYS A 77 3.09 4.76 -17.66
C CYS A 77 3.93 5.90 -17.06
N ALA A 78 3.92 7.08 -17.70
CA ALA A 78 4.43 8.32 -17.11
C ALA A 78 3.39 8.93 -16.15
N ALA A 79 3.09 8.22 -15.06
CA ALA A 79 1.94 8.49 -14.21
C ALA A 79 2.10 9.69 -13.27
N ALA A 80 3.34 10.06 -12.92
CA ALA A 80 3.64 11.06 -11.90
C ALA A 80 2.85 12.38 -12.02
N PRO A 81 2.73 13.05 -13.19
CA PRO A 81 1.95 14.28 -13.30
C PRO A 81 0.45 14.09 -13.01
N VAL A 82 -0.10 12.93 -13.36
CA VAL A 82 -1.51 12.61 -13.09
C VAL A 82 -1.71 12.50 -11.59
N TYR A 83 -0.87 11.74 -10.89
CA TYR A 83 -0.98 11.57 -9.45
C TYR A 83 -0.77 12.87 -8.65
N SER A 84 0.15 13.75 -9.09
CA SER A 84 0.26 15.09 -8.50
C SER A 84 -1.03 15.90 -8.65
N HIS A 85 -1.71 15.79 -9.80
CA HIS A 85 -3.02 16.42 -10.01
C HIS A 85 -4.10 15.81 -9.12
N LEU A 86 -4.18 14.48 -9.05
CA LEU A 86 -5.14 13.76 -8.19
C LEU A 86 -4.97 14.13 -6.71
N THR A 87 -3.72 14.22 -6.23
CA THR A 87 -3.41 14.71 -4.88
C THR A 87 -3.93 16.11 -4.64
N GLY A 88 -3.71 17.04 -5.59
CA GLY A 88 -4.24 18.40 -5.52
C GLY A 88 -5.77 18.44 -5.44
N LEU A 89 -6.47 17.57 -6.18
CA LEU A 89 -7.93 17.48 -6.11
C LEU A 89 -8.41 17.00 -4.74
N VAL A 90 -7.77 15.97 -4.17
CA VAL A 90 -8.11 15.46 -2.84
C VAL A 90 -7.94 16.55 -1.78
N HIS A 91 -6.79 17.24 -1.77
CA HIS A 91 -6.53 18.32 -0.81
C HIS A 91 -7.43 19.54 -1.03
N SER A 92 -7.91 19.79 -2.25
CA SER A 92 -8.86 20.87 -2.53
C SER A 92 -10.22 20.64 -1.85
N ALA A 93 -10.60 19.38 -1.67
CA ALA A 93 -11.84 18.98 -1.01
C ALA A 93 -11.67 18.81 0.51
N ASP A 94 -10.51 18.32 0.95
CA ASP A 94 -10.13 18.22 2.36
C ASP A 94 -8.62 18.46 2.57
N PRO A 95 -8.22 19.64 3.07
CA PRO A 95 -6.81 19.95 3.32
C PRO A 95 -6.14 19.10 4.39
N ARG A 96 -6.88 18.28 5.14
CA ARG A 96 -6.35 17.35 6.15
C ARG A 96 -6.20 15.92 5.63
N ALA A 97 -6.73 15.62 4.45
CA ALA A 97 -6.63 14.28 3.86
C ALA A 97 -5.19 13.94 3.47
N GLN A 98 -4.92 12.64 3.35
CA GLN A 98 -3.68 12.13 2.78
C GLN A 98 -3.96 11.33 1.51
N THR A 99 -3.06 11.39 0.53
CA THR A 99 -3.06 10.47 -0.61
C THR A 99 -2.00 9.39 -0.46
N TRP A 100 -2.34 8.19 -0.91
CA TRP A 100 -1.53 7.00 -0.77
C TRP A 100 -1.52 6.22 -2.09
N VAL A 101 -0.37 5.62 -2.42
CA VAL A 101 -0.18 4.76 -3.59
C VAL A 101 0.71 3.57 -3.21
N ALA A 102 0.35 2.37 -3.69
CA ALA A 102 1.23 1.21 -3.72
C ALA A 102 2.03 1.21 -5.02
N ASP A 103 3.33 0.94 -4.95
CA ASP A 103 4.23 0.87 -6.10
C ASP A 103 5.01 -0.45 -6.09
N ASP A 104 4.98 -1.14 -7.22
CA ASP A 104 5.52 -2.49 -7.44
C ASP A 104 6.87 -2.51 -8.14
N GLN A 105 7.49 -1.35 -8.34
CA GLN A 105 8.69 -1.18 -9.17
C GLN A 105 9.92 -2.01 -8.72
N PHE A 106 9.84 -2.68 -7.57
CA PHE A 106 10.92 -3.50 -6.99
C PHE A 106 10.60 -5.00 -6.95
N ASN A 107 9.57 -5.47 -7.67
CA ASN A 107 9.17 -6.89 -7.67
C ASN A 107 9.93 -7.79 -8.66
N ASP A 108 10.77 -7.25 -9.54
CA ASP A 108 11.66 -8.08 -10.38
C ASP A 108 12.83 -8.62 -9.55
N PRO A 109 13.02 -9.95 -9.43
CA PRO A 109 14.17 -10.51 -8.70
C PRO A 109 15.51 -10.20 -9.37
N ASP A 110 15.53 -9.93 -10.68
CA ASP A 110 16.68 -9.31 -11.31
C ASP A 110 16.65 -7.80 -11.07
N THR A 111 17.24 -7.39 -9.95
CA THR A 111 17.37 -5.98 -9.54
C THR A 111 18.06 -5.09 -10.59
N GLY A 112 18.74 -5.67 -11.59
CA GLY A 112 19.28 -4.94 -12.74
C GLY A 112 18.20 -4.37 -13.67
N HIS A 113 16.97 -4.89 -13.61
CA HIS A 113 15.82 -4.39 -14.38
C HIS A 113 15.07 -3.26 -13.68
N TRP A 114 15.38 -2.97 -12.42
CA TRP A 114 14.68 -1.91 -11.69
C TRP A 114 14.94 -0.54 -12.33
N PRO A 115 13.94 0.34 -12.36
CA PRO A 115 14.12 1.70 -12.87
C PRO A 115 15.17 2.43 -12.03
N ALA A 116 15.95 3.30 -12.68
CA ALA A 116 17.03 4.04 -12.02
C ALA A 116 16.54 5.05 -10.96
N GLY A 117 15.27 5.43 -10.97
CA GLY A 117 14.67 6.41 -10.07
C GLY A 117 13.30 5.99 -9.54
N LEU A 118 12.71 6.87 -8.73
CA LEU A 118 11.38 6.72 -8.15
C LEU A 118 10.45 7.79 -8.74
N PRO A 119 9.76 7.51 -9.86
CA PRO A 119 8.96 8.53 -10.55
C PRO A 119 7.81 9.07 -9.70
N MET A 120 7.29 8.28 -8.77
CA MET A 120 6.20 8.66 -7.86
C MET A 120 6.66 9.48 -6.64
N ASN A 121 7.96 9.68 -6.45
CA ASN A 121 8.46 10.47 -5.33
C ASN A 121 7.99 11.93 -5.45
N GLY A 122 7.28 12.41 -4.42
CA GLY A 122 6.75 13.77 -4.36
C GLY A 122 5.44 14.00 -5.11
N THR A 123 4.78 12.94 -5.62
CA THR A 123 3.48 13.07 -6.31
C THR A 123 2.29 12.80 -5.38
N VAL A 124 2.53 12.12 -4.27
CA VAL A 124 1.54 11.68 -3.28
C VAL A 124 2.07 11.90 -1.86
N ASP A 125 1.19 11.91 -0.85
CA ASP A 125 1.60 12.14 0.54
C ASP A 125 2.30 10.93 1.17
N VAL A 126 1.92 9.72 0.76
CA VAL A 126 2.51 8.46 1.20
C VAL A 126 2.75 7.57 -0.01
N LEU A 127 4.01 7.17 -0.22
CA LEU A 127 4.37 6.18 -1.23
C LEU A 127 4.67 4.86 -0.51
N ALA A 128 3.83 3.85 -0.71
CA ALA A 128 4.07 2.52 -0.21
C ALA A 128 4.73 1.65 -1.28
N PHE A 129 5.66 0.81 -0.85
CA PHE A 129 6.35 -0.11 -1.76
C PHE A 129 5.93 -1.54 -1.42
N ASP A 130 5.39 -2.25 -2.40
CA ASP A 130 5.32 -3.69 -2.31
C ASP A 130 6.60 -4.31 -2.87
N VAL A 131 7.19 -5.18 -2.05
CA VAL A 131 8.35 -5.97 -2.43
C VAL A 131 8.03 -7.39 -2.01
N TYR A 132 7.85 -8.28 -2.98
CA TYR A 132 7.40 -9.64 -2.78
C TYR A 132 8.55 -10.64 -3.01
N PRO A 133 9.39 -10.89 -1.97
CA PRO A 133 10.63 -11.65 -2.12
C PRO A 133 10.40 -13.17 -2.27
N CYS A 134 9.23 -13.68 -1.92
CA CYS A 134 8.94 -15.11 -1.86
C CYS A 134 8.27 -15.61 -3.15
N GLN A 135 9.06 -15.75 -4.21
CA GLN A 135 8.64 -16.42 -5.46
C GLN A 135 8.75 -17.95 -5.37
N SER A 136 8.74 -18.64 -6.51
CA SER A 136 8.97 -20.08 -6.61
C SER A 136 10.40 -20.45 -6.18
N GLY A 137 10.55 -20.78 -4.89
CA GLY A 137 11.84 -21.11 -4.29
C GLY A 137 12.05 -20.44 -2.93
N PRO A 138 13.31 -20.34 -2.46
CA PRO A 138 13.65 -19.52 -1.30
C PRO A 138 13.27 -18.05 -1.51
N CYS A 139 12.90 -17.35 -0.44
CA CYS A 139 12.68 -15.91 -0.53
C CYS A 139 14.01 -15.16 -0.74
N ASP A 140 14.00 -14.14 -1.59
CA ASP A 140 15.13 -13.22 -1.78
C ASP A 140 14.93 -11.92 -0.98
N TYR A 141 15.29 -11.96 0.30
CA TYR A 141 15.20 -10.78 1.17
C TYR A 141 16.13 -9.64 0.77
N GLY A 142 17.16 -9.92 -0.06
CA GLY A 142 18.06 -8.89 -0.58
C GLY A 142 17.33 -7.88 -1.45
N MET A 143 16.16 -8.23 -2.02
CA MET A 143 15.28 -7.29 -2.69
C MET A 143 14.82 -6.17 -1.74
N ILE A 144 14.44 -6.50 -0.51
CA ILE A 144 14.01 -5.50 0.47
C ILE A 144 15.16 -4.54 0.80
N ASP A 145 16.35 -5.07 1.07
CA ASP A 145 17.52 -4.27 1.41
C ASP A 145 17.90 -3.30 0.27
N GLN A 146 17.81 -3.76 -0.98
CA GLN A 146 18.07 -2.93 -2.14
C GLN A 146 16.99 -1.87 -2.35
N ALA A 147 15.71 -2.22 -2.17
CA ALA A 147 14.61 -1.27 -2.25
C ALA A 147 14.78 -0.14 -1.22
N VAL A 148 15.07 -0.48 0.03
CA VAL A 148 15.36 0.50 1.10
C VAL A 148 16.48 1.46 0.71
N ASN A 149 17.59 0.94 0.18
CA ASN A 149 18.70 1.77 -0.29
C ASN A 149 18.25 2.75 -1.40
N ARG A 150 17.42 2.31 -2.35
CA ARG A 150 16.88 3.17 -3.42
C ARG A 150 15.93 4.24 -2.88
N ILE A 151 15.08 3.87 -1.92
CA ILE A 151 14.15 4.78 -1.24
C ILE A 151 14.92 5.89 -0.51
N HIS A 152 15.97 5.53 0.23
CA HIS A 152 16.82 6.50 0.93
C HIS A 152 17.59 7.38 -0.05
N GLN A 153 18.17 6.82 -1.11
CA GLN A 153 18.90 7.59 -2.13
C GLN A 153 18.01 8.60 -2.85
N ALA A 154 16.75 8.26 -3.09
CA ALA A 154 15.78 9.15 -3.68
C ALA A 154 15.22 10.20 -2.69
N GLY A 155 15.44 10.02 -1.40
CA GLY A 155 14.96 10.94 -0.36
C GLY A 155 13.44 10.97 -0.24
N VAL A 156 12.76 9.82 -0.33
CA VAL A 156 11.30 9.76 -0.18
C VAL A 156 10.91 10.21 1.23
N ALA A 157 10.09 11.25 1.31
CA ALA A 157 9.82 11.95 2.58
C ALA A 157 8.98 11.14 3.57
N LYS A 158 7.96 10.43 3.07
CA LYS A 158 7.08 9.58 3.86
C LYS A 158 6.72 8.35 3.02
N TRP A 159 7.09 7.19 3.54
CA TRP A 159 6.90 5.93 2.84
C TRP A 159 6.50 4.81 3.78
N GLU A 160 5.81 3.83 3.23
CA GLU A 160 5.38 2.61 3.92
C GLU A 160 5.81 1.40 3.09
N PHE A 161 5.63 0.20 3.62
CA PHE A 161 5.91 -1.02 2.87
C PHE A 161 4.77 -2.03 3.00
N ILE A 162 4.70 -2.94 2.05
CA ILE A 162 3.67 -3.98 1.99
C ILE A 162 4.36 -5.33 2.09
N LEU A 163 3.99 -6.11 3.12
CA LEU A 163 4.48 -7.48 3.30
C LEU A 163 3.73 -8.43 2.38
N GLN A 164 4.47 -9.36 1.76
CA GLN A 164 3.89 -10.47 1.02
C GLN A 164 3.26 -11.47 1.98
N ASP A 165 1.95 -11.68 1.87
CA ASP A 165 1.23 -12.74 2.56
C ASP A 165 0.06 -13.26 1.70
N PHE A 166 0.41 -13.78 0.53
CA PHE A 166 -0.54 -14.30 -0.47
C PHE A 166 0.12 -15.36 -1.36
N ASN A 167 -0.67 -15.96 -2.25
CA ASN A 167 -0.19 -16.86 -3.31
C ASN A 167 -0.87 -16.49 -4.63
N ALA A 168 -0.07 -16.17 -5.66
CA ALA A 168 -0.53 -15.91 -7.01
C ALA A 168 0.62 -16.02 -8.01
N SER A 169 0.35 -16.56 -9.20
CA SER A 169 1.34 -16.64 -10.29
C SER A 169 2.66 -17.28 -9.85
N SER A 170 3.76 -16.53 -9.83
CA SER A 170 5.09 -16.97 -9.37
C SER A 170 5.28 -16.81 -7.86
N TRP A 171 4.47 -16.02 -7.17
CA TRP A 171 4.53 -15.79 -5.73
C TRP A 171 3.80 -16.89 -4.97
N ARG A 172 4.43 -17.37 -3.90
CA ARG A 172 3.84 -18.35 -2.98
C ARG A 172 3.54 -17.70 -1.65
N TRP A 173 2.70 -18.36 -0.85
CA TRP A 173 2.61 -18.02 0.56
C TRP A 173 4.00 -18.17 1.22
N PRO A 174 4.49 -17.15 1.93
CA PRO A 174 5.63 -17.34 2.83
C PRO A 174 5.23 -18.31 3.94
N SER A 175 6.19 -18.90 4.64
CA SER A 175 5.93 -19.49 5.94
C SER A 175 5.79 -18.38 7.00
N PRO A 176 5.20 -18.66 8.17
CA PRO A 176 5.16 -17.70 9.28
C PRO A 176 6.54 -17.16 9.71
N ALA A 177 7.59 -17.97 9.56
CA ALA A 177 8.96 -17.53 9.84
C ALA A 177 9.47 -16.58 8.75
N GLU A 178 9.22 -16.92 7.48
CA GLU A 178 9.61 -16.09 6.35
C GLU A 178 8.89 -14.73 6.37
N LEU A 179 7.62 -14.67 6.81
CA LEU A 179 6.87 -13.42 7.00
C LEU A 179 7.52 -12.51 8.07
N ARG A 180 8.01 -13.08 9.16
CA ARG A 180 8.77 -12.31 10.17
C ARG A 180 10.07 -11.79 9.61
N THR A 181 10.80 -12.62 8.86
CA THR A 181 12.05 -12.21 8.22
C THR A 181 11.82 -11.09 7.21
N GLN A 182 10.74 -11.14 6.41
CA GLN A 182 10.38 -9.99 5.55
C GLN A 182 10.29 -8.69 6.37
N PHE A 183 9.55 -8.70 7.48
CA PHE A 183 9.42 -7.53 8.35
C PHE A 183 10.75 -7.08 8.97
N GLU A 184 11.59 -8.02 9.43
CA GLU A 184 12.89 -7.71 10.04
C GLU A 184 13.83 -6.95 9.09
N HIS A 185 13.75 -7.19 7.77
CA HIS A 185 14.51 -6.44 6.77
C HIS A 185 14.01 -4.99 6.60
N TRP A 186 12.70 -4.75 6.78
CA TRP A 186 12.12 -3.41 6.77
C TRP A 186 12.28 -2.65 8.09
N GLN A 187 12.42 -3.39 9.19
CA GLN A 187 12.42 -2.83 10.52
C GLN A 187 13.54 -1.81 10.72
N HIS A 188 13.20 -0.67 11.34
CA HIS A 188 14.13 0.43 11.64
C HIS A 188 14.73 1.13 10.41
N GLN A 189 14.17 0.91 9.22
CA GLN A 189 14.62 1.58 8.00
C GLN A 189 13.97 2.95 7.78
N GLY A 190 13.02 3.35 8.63
CA GLY A 190 12.41 4.69 8.62
C GLY A 190 11.06 4.78 7.92
N ALA A 191 10.40 3.65 7.65
CA ALA A 191 9.01 3.64 7.18
C ALA A 191 8.06 4.23 8.24
N SER A 192 6.96 4.86 7.80
CA SER A 192 5.93 5.39 8.71
C SER A 192 4.90 4.35 9.15
N GLY A 193 4.88 3.19 8.52
CA GLY A 193 3.89 2.14 8.71
C GLY A 193 4.07 1.01 7.71
N TYR A 194 3.20 0.01 7.80
CA TYR A 194 3.21 -1.13 6.89
C TYR A 194 1.80 -1.67 6.63
N TRP A 195 1.66 -2.40 5.53
CA TRP A 195 0.46 -3.12 5.14
C TRP A 195 0.79 -4.59 4.88
N ILE A 196 -0.24 -5.41 4.74
CA ILE A 196 -0.12 -6.77 4.24
C ILE A 196 -0.92 -6.89 2.95
N PHE A 197 -0.36 -7.56 1.95
CA PHE A 197 -1.14 -8.07 0.84
C PHE A 197 -1.17 -9.60 0.96
N ALA A 198 -2.26 -10.20 1.43
CA ALA A 198 -3.53 -9.56 1.80
C ALA A 198 -4.26 -10.29 2.94
N TRP A 199 -5.26 -9.62 3.54
CA TRP A 199 -6.14 -10.27 4.51
C TRP A 199 -7.05 -11.31 3.85
N ASP A 200 -7.58 -10.98 2.68
CA ASP A 200 -8.32 -11.87 1.81
C ASP A 200 -7.95 -11.56 0.36
N TYR A 201 -7.65 -12.60 -0.41
CA TYR A 201 -7.28 -12.48 -1.82
C TYR A 201 -7.48 -13.80 -2.55
N GLN A 202 -8.19 -13.75 -3.68
CA GLN A 202 -8.64 -14.93 -4.42
C GLN A 202 -9.35 -15.93 -3.49
N ASP A 203 -8.95 -17.20 -3.50
CA ASP A 203 -9.52 -18.25 -2.65
C ASP A 203 -8.86 -18.33 -1.26
N GLY A 204 -7.98 -17.39 -0.93
CA GLY A 204 -7.23 -17.35 0.33
C GLY A 204 -7.81 -16.36 1.35
N ASN A 205 -7.86 -16.76 2.61
CA ASN A 205 -8.16 -15.88 3.73
C ASN A 205 -7.13 -16.05 4.85
N LEU A 206 -6.52 -14.96 5.28
CA LEU A 206 -5.50 -14.95 6.32
C LEU A 206 -6.06 -15.37 7.68
N ALA A 207 -7.34 -15.15 7.94
CA ALA A 207 -7.98 -15.58 9.18
C ALA A 207 -7.96 -17.12 9.36
N ASP A 208 -7.88 -17.86 8.26
CA ASP A 208 -7.80 -19.32 8.26
C ASP A 208 -6.35 -19.83 8.45
N GLN A 209 -5.36 -18.94 8.44
CA GLN A 209 -3.93 -19.25 8.55
C GLN A 209 -3.39 -18.90 9.94
N ALA A 210 -3.70 -19.72 10.96
CA ALA A 210 -3.36 -19.44 12.36
C ALA A 210 -1.88 -19.12 12.61
N GLY A 211 -0.96 -19.78 11.89
CA GLY A 211 0.47 -19.50 11.98
C GLY A 211 0.85 -18.09 11.50
N HIS A 212 0.21 -17.61 10.43
CA HIS A 212 0.44 -16.29 9.88
C HIS A 212 -0.17 -15.21 10.77
N VAL A 213 -1.38 -15.43 11.27
CA VAL A 213 -2.01 -14.55 12.27
C VAL A 213 -1.09 -14.39 13.49
N ALA A 214 -0.50 -15.47 13.99
CA ALA A 214 0.45 -15.41 15.11
C ALA A 214 1.75 -14.67 14.76
N ALA A 215 2.24 -14.76 13.53
CA ALA A 215 3.38 -13.98 13.06
C ALA A 215 3.04 -12.47 13.00
N LEU A 216 1.89 -12.11 12.46
CA LEU A 216 1.44 -10.72 12.36
C LEU A 216 1.14 -10.11 13.74
N GLN A 217 0.61 -10.88 14.68
CA GLN A 217 0.46 -10.43 16.07
C GLN A 217 1.81 -10.15 16.74
N TRP A 218 2.87 -10.87 16.36
CA TRP A 218 4.22 -10.57 16.82
C TRP A 218 4.76 -9.30 16.14
N ILE A 219 4.58 -9.17 14.82
CA ILE A 219 4.99 -7.99 14.03
C ILE A 219 4.33 -6.72 14.58
N ASN A 220 3.02 -6.72 14.81
CA ASN A 220 2.24 -5.59 15.34
C ASN A 220 2.65 -5.16 16.78
N ARG A 221 3.55 -5.90 17.44
CA ARG A 221 4.14 -5.51 18.73
C ARG A 221 5.55 -4.97 18.61
N GLN A 222 6.13 -5.02 17.40
CA GLN A 222 7.44 -4.49 17.12
C GLN A 222 7.33 -3.02 16.69
N PRO A 223 8.37 -2.22 16.93
CA PRO A 223 8.52 -0.95 16.22
C PRO A 223 8.70 -1.24 14.73
N VAL A 224 8.05 -0.43 13.91
CA VAL A 224 8.35 -0.28 12.48
C VAL A 224 9.65 0.50 12.33
#